data_AF-A0A0F9IDP1-F1
#
_entry.id   AF-A0A0F9IDP1-F1
#
_cell.length_a   1.000
_cell.length_b   1.000
_cell.length_c   1.000
_cell.angle_alpha   90.00
_cell.angle_beta   90.00
_cell.angle_gamma   90.00
#
_symmetry.space_group_name_H-M   'P 1'
#
loop_
_entity.id
_entity.type
_entity.pdbx_description
1 polymer ?
#
loop_
_entity_poly.entity_id
_entity_poly.type
_entity_poly.pdbx_seq_one_letter_code
_entity_poly.pdbx_strand_id
1 'polypeptide(L)'
;MVQLLLLDDNLRAYPSPEVVHIKEFRALIRRDRGGTGDTQGRKKARAVREFTYIYHCISHQSPYANTHFQYREEKVRQNIFGEDSTWQPDEIVIDAMQRYEELISTPSVELLKAGTRASQKLIAYFDEVDLTELDDKGRPIYSSRDLVMNLSNLGKVVEGLLKLQEQVEKDLTGEHKNRKSIITNEFSE
;
A
#
# COMPACT_ATOMS: atom_id res chain seq x y z
N MET A 1 16.88 -1.16 0.92
CA MET A 1 16.39 0.21 0.74
C MET A 1 16.34 0.84 2.13
N VAL A 2 16.47 2.16 2.29
CA VAL A 2 16.25 2.77 3.63
C VAL A 2 14.82 2.44 4.05
N GLN A 3 14.64 1.91 5.26
CA GLN A 3 13.30 1.78 5.81
C GLN A 3 12.81 3.17 6.21
N LEU A 4 12.08 3.81 5.31
CA LEU A 4 11.64 5.20 5.45
C LEU A 4 10.61 5.34 6.58
N LEU A 5 9.70 4.38 6.69
CA LEU A 5 8.70 4.29 7.75
C LEU A 5 8.89 2.97 8.50
N LEU A 6 9.07 3.07 9.81
CA LEU A 6 9.26 1.97 10.76
C LEU A 6 7.91 1.62 11.37
N LEU A 7 7.57 0.32 11.46
CA LEU A 7 6.35 -0.12 12.13
C LEU A 7 6.65 -0.50 13.58
N ASP A 8 5.73 -0.16 14.49
CA ASP A 8 5.68 -0.77 15.83
C ASP A 8 4.86 -2.07 15.83
N ASP A 9 4.79 -2.74 16.99
CA ASP A 9 4.04 -3.99 17.16
C ASP A 9 2.54 -3.85 16.92
N ASN A 10 2.01 -2.62 16.90
CA ASN A 10 0.61 -2.31 16.61
C ASN A 10 0.42 -1.84 15.16
N LEU A 11 1.41 -2.05 14.30
CA LEU A 11 1.42 -1.64 12.90
C LEU A 11 1.29 -0.12 12.71
N ARG A 12 1.62 0.69 13.73
CA ARG A 12 1.70 2.15 13.56
C ARG A 12 3.01 2.50 12.89
N ALA A 13 2.95 3.38 11.89
CA ALA A 13 4.11 3.80 11.14
C ALA A 13 4.72 5.10 11.68
N TYR A 14 6.04 5.08 11.80
CA TYR A 14 6.88 6.11 12.37
C TYR A 14 7.96 6.49 11.34
N PRO A 15 8.11 7.77 10.93
CA PRO A 15 9.23 8.17 10.08
C PRO A 15 10.57 7.83 10.76
N SER A 16 11.49 7.26 9.98
CA SER A 16 12.87 7.09 10.41
C SER A 16 13.56 8.46 10.54
N PRO A 17 14.65 8.57 11.34
CA PRO A 17 15.37 9.84 11.53
C PRO A 17 15.85 10.48 10.23
N GLU A 18 16.12 9.70 9.19
CA GLU A 18 16.61 10.21 7.91
C GLU A 18 15.50 10.93 7.12
N VAL A 19 14.24 10.53 7.31
CA VAL A 19 13.13 11.02 6.47
C VAL A 19 12.39 12.21 7.08
N VAL A 20 12.60 12.52 8.35
CA VAL A 20 12.04 13.72 9.00
C VAL A 20 12.48 15.02 8.32
N HIS A 21 13.57 14.97 7.52
CA HIS A 21 14.06 16.12 6.78
C HIS A 21 13.46 16.29 5.39
N ILE A 22 12.72 15.31 4.90
CA ILE A 22 12.00 15.38 3.62
C ILE A 22 10.82 16.35 3.78
N LYS A 23 10.67 17.30 2.85
CA LYS A 23 9.77 18.46 3.04
C LYS A 23 8.32 18.05 3.30
N GLU A 24 7.83 17.03 2.59
CA GLU A 24 6.47 16.51 2.67
C GLU A 24 6.20 15.81 4.01
N PHE A 25 7.13 14.96 4.45
CA PHE A 25 7.03 14.29 5.75
C PHE A 25 7.18 15.28 6.92
N ARG A 26 8.07 16.26 6.78
CA ARG A 26 8.22 17.32 7.77
C ARG A 26 6.95 18.17 7.90
N ALA A 27 6.22 18.39 6.82
CA ALA A 27 4.96 19.12 6.85
C ALA A 27 3.90 18.39 7.72
N LEU A 28 3.81 17.06 7.62
CA LEU A 28 2.96 16.23 8.50
C LEU A 28 3.33 16.39 9.98
N ILE A 29 4.63 16.36 10.31
CA ILE A 29 5.11 16.48 11.68
C ILE A 29 4.85 17.89 12.26
N ARG A 30 5.07 18.93 11.45
CA ARG A 30 4.95 20.34 11.88
C ARG A 30 3.51 20.79 12.06
N ARG A 31 2.57 20.26 11.27
CA ARG A 31 1.15 20.61 11.40
C ARG A 31 0.50 19.99 12.64
N ASP A 32 1.08 18.91 13.17
CA ASP A 32 0.59 18.29 14.39
C ASP A 32 0.97 19.15 15.60
N ARG A 33 -0.01 19.96 16.04
CA ARG A 33 0.06 20.83 17.21
C ARG A 33 -0.73 20.26 18.40
N GLY A 34 -1.05 18.96 18.35
CA GLY A 34 -1.87 18.29 19.35
C GLY A 34 -3.35 18.24 19.03
N GLY A 35 -4.09 17.54 19.89
CA GLY A 35 -5.53 17.31 19.77
C GLY A 35 -6.07 16.52 20.96
N THR A 36 -7.29 16.02 20.85
CA THR A 36 -7.91 15.19 21.91
C THR A 36 -7.03 13.99 22.22
N GLY A 37 -6.56 13.88 23.47
CA GLY A 37 -5.64 12.82 23.94
C GLY A 37 -4.13 13.11 23.77
N ASP A 38 -3.76 14.20 23.10
CA ASP A 38 -2.39 14.71 22.96
C ASP A 38 -2.41 16.24 22.88
N THR A 39 -2.95 16.91 23.89
CA THR A 39 -3.23 18.37 23.86
C THR A 39 -1.98 19.21 23.61
N GLN A 40 -0.81 18.72 24.01
CA GLN A 40 0.48 19.40 23.86
C GLN A 40 1.21 19.00 22.56
N GLY A 41 0.65 18.08 21.76
CA GLY A 41 1.24 17.61 20.50
C GLY A 41 2.58 16.90 20.67
N ARG A 42 2.89 16.41 21.88
CA ARG A 42 4.19 15.82 22.20
C ARG A 42 4.31 14.43 21.59
N LYS A 43 3.20 13.68 21.58
CA LYS A 43 3.16 12.31 21.03
C LYS A 43 3.05 12.29 19.51
N LYS A 44 2.80 13.44 18.88
CA LYS A 44 2.58 13.57 17.43
C LYS A 44 1.51 12.59 16.93
N ALA A 45 0.44 12.42 17.71
CA ALA A 45 -0.54 11.37 17.50
C ALA A 45 -1.27 11.49 16.14
N ARG A 46 -1.49 12.71 15.63
CA ARG A 46 -2.07 12.91 14.30
C ARG A 46 -1.07 12.52 13.23
N ALA A 47 0.18 12.97 13.33
CA ALA A 47 1.22 12.64 12.36
C ALA A 47 1.45 11.12 12.29
N VAL A 48 1.51 10.42 13.43
CA VAL A 48 1.64 8.95 13.47
C VAL A 48 0.51 8.26 12.70
N ARG A 49 -0.75 8.68 12.91
CA ARG A 49 -1.90 8.10 12.18
C ARG A 49 -1.79 8.36 10.67
N GLU A 50 -1.36 9.56 10.27
CA GLU A 50 -1.21 9.92 8.86
C GLU A 50 -0.05 9.16 8.20
N PHE A 51 1.08 8.97 8.88
CA PHE A 51 2.15 8.08 8.40
C PHE A 51 1.71 6.63 8.32
N THR A 52 0.92 6.16 9.29
CA THR A 52 0.33 4.81 9.29
C THR A 52 -0.57 4.62 8.07
N TYR A 53 -1.39 5.63 7.76
CA TYR A 53 -2.24 5.64 6.57
C TYR A 53 -1.41 5.58 5.28
N ILE A 54 -0.39 6.43 5.15
CA ILE A 54 0.53 6.47 4.00
C ILE A 54 1.20 5.11 3.78
N TYR A 55 1.80 4.54 4.83
CA TYR A 55 2.47 3.24 4.75
C TYR A 55 1.49 2.17 4.26
N HIS A 56 0.32 2.07 4.90
CA HIS A 56 -0.61 1.00 4.62
C HIS A 56 -1.34 1.14 3.30
N CYS A 57 -1.46 2.35 2.73
CA CYS A 57 -2.02 2.56 1.40
C CYS A 57 -1.02 2.24 0.27
N ILE A 58 0.28 2.44 0.50
CA ILE A 58 1.27 2.47 -0.60
C ILE A 58 2.24 1.29 -0.56
N SER A 59 2.75 0.92 0.62
CA SER A 59 3.81 -0.08 0.74
C SER A 59 3.35 -1.46 0.27
N HIS A 60 4.11 -2.12 -0.60
CA HIS A 60 3.84 -3.50 -1.00
C HIS A 60 4.11 -4.51 0.14
N GLN A 61 4.77 -4.08 1.21
CA GLN A 61 5.02 -4.89 2.42
C GLN A 61 3.88 -4.75 3.46
N SER A 62 2.91 -3.87 3.21
CA SER A 62 1.76 -3.68 4.09
C SER A 62 0.90 -4.95 4.16
N PRO A 63 0.32 -5.29 5.31
CA PRO A 63 -0.72 -6.33 5.38
C PRO A 63 -1.93 -6.02 4.48
N TYR A 64 -2.16 -4.74 4.16
CA TYR A 64 -3.19 -4.32 3.21
C TYR A 64 -2.78 -4.45 1.74
N ALA A 65 -1.57 -4.91 1.41
CA ALA A 65 -1.09 -5.04 0.03
C ALA A 65 -1.95 -6.01 -0.81
N ASN A 66 -2.54 -7.03 -0.16
CA ASN A 66 -3.45 -7.98 -0.81
C ASN A 66 -4.89 -7.48 -0.90
N THR A 67 -5.20 -6.34 -0.28
CA THR A 67 -6.53 -5.72 -0.43
C THR A 67 -6.70 -5.25 -1.87
N HIS A 68 -7.89 -5.46 -2.42
CA HIS A 68 -8.23 -4.97 -3.76
C HIS A 68 -7.92 -3.47 -3.88
N PHE A 69 -7.19 -3.08 -4.92
CA PHE A 69 -6.59 -1.75 -5.01
C PHE A 69 -7.61 -0.61 -4.87
N GLN A 70 -8.83 -0.77 -5.39
CA GLN A 70 -9.89 0.24 -5.30
C GLN A 70 -10.41 0.50 -3.88
N TYR A 71 -10.28 -0.49 -2.99
CA TYR A 71 -10.85 -0.43 -1.63
C TYR A 71 -9.77 -0.26 -0.56
N ARG A 72 -8.49 -0.25 -0.94
CA ARG A 72 -7.37 -0.24 0.00
C ARG A 72 -7.35 1.03 0.83
N GLU A 73 -7.42 2.19 0.20
CA GLU A 73 -7.38 3.48 0.89
C GLU A 73 -8.55 3.63 1.87
N GLU A 74 -9.77 3.29 1.44
CA GLU A 74 -10.96 3.38 2.29
C GLU A 74 -10.87 2.42 3.48
N LYS A 75 -10.47 1.17 3.26
CA LYS A 75 -10.27 0.20 4.35
C LYS A 75 -9.21 0.65 5.34
N VAL A 76 -8.09 1.18 4.86
CA VAL A 76 -7.01 1.68 5.73
C VAL A 76 -7.49 2.91 6.50
N ARG A 77 -8.24 3.83 5.86
CA ARG A 77 -8.84 4.99 6.48
C ARG A 77 -9.76 4.59 7.64
N GLN A 78 -10.70 3.67 7.40
CA GLN A 78 -11.65 3.17 8.40
C GLN A 78 -10.93 2.52 9.59
N ASN A 79 -9.90 1.70 9.33
CA ASN A 79 -9.15 1.04 10.40
C ASN A 79 -8.35 2.02 11.29
N ILE A 80 -7.82 3.10 10.72
CA ILE A 80 -6.96 4.05 11.44
C ILE A 80 -7.77 5.15 12.14
N PHE A 81 -8.81 5.64 11.48
CA PHE A 81 -9.57 6.81 11.93
C PHE A 81 -10.98 6.48 12.46
N GLY A 82 -11.46 5.25 12.24
CA GLY A 82 -12.81 4.78 12.58
C GLY A 82 -13.77 4.84 11.39
N GLU A 83 -14.77 3.96 11.38
CA GLU A 83 -15.78 3.87 10.30
C GLU A 83 -16.57 5.18 10.13
N ASP A 84 -16.99 5.79 11.25
CA ASP A 84 -17.77 7.04 11.28
C ASP A 84 -16.93 8.31 11.08
N SER A 85 -15.61 8.16 10.84
CA SER A 85 -14.74 9.32 10.69
C SER A 85 -15.00 10.06 9.38
N THR A 86 -15.05 11.39 9.45
CA THR A 86 -15.08 12.26 8.27
C THR A 86 -13.68 12.62 7.76
N TRP A 87 -12.62 12.07 8.36
CA TRP A 87 -11.26 12.36 7.94
C TRP A 87 -11.03 11.87 6.52
N GLN A 88 -10.39 12.70 5.70
CA GLN A 88 -9.94 12.42 4.34
C GLN A 88 -8.50 12.96 4.19
N PRO A 89 -7.67 12.34 3.34
CA PRO A 89 -6.33 12.87 3.07
C PRO A 89 -6.45 14.26 2.44
N ASP A 90 -5.89 15.27 3.10
CA ASP A 90 -5.74 16.61 2.54
C ASP A 90 -4.46 16.70 1.69
N GLU A 91 -4.23 17.86 1.06
CA GLU A 91 -3.10 18.09 0.15
C GLU A 91 -1.75 17.72 0.77
N ILE A 92 -1.54 18.00 2.07
CA ILE A 92 -0.28 17.66 2.75
C ILE A 92 -0.12 16.13 2.90
N VAL A 93 -1.22 15.39 3.14
CA VAL A 93 -1.17 13.91 3.14
C VAL A 93 -0.87 13.41 1.74
N ILE A 94 -1.55 13.93 0.72
CA ILE A 94 -1.42 13.49 -0.67
C ILE A 94 0.01 13.73 -1.18
N ASP A 95 0.61 14.88 -0.89
CA ASP A 95 2.01 15.18 -1.23
C ASP A 95 2.97 14.18 -0.56
N ALA A 96 2.74 13.88 0.72
CA ALA A 96 3.54 12.88 1.44
C ALA A 96 3.32 11.46 0.90
N MET A 97 2.11 11.11 0.46
CA MET A 97 1.80 9.85 -0.21
C MET A 97 2.62 9.72 -1.50
N GLN A 98 2.53 10.72 -2.39
CA GLN A 98 3.28 10.74 -3.65
C GLN A 98 4.78 10.61 -3.38
N ARG A 99 5.29 11.40 -2.43
CA ARG A 99 6.71 11.36 -2.09
C ARG A 99 7.15 10.01 -1.54
N TYR A 100 6.33 9.39 -0.68
CA TYR A 100 6.63 8.06 -0.15
C TYR A 100 6.63 7.01 -1.26
N GLU A 101 5.66 7.05 -2.17
CA GLU A 101 5.60 6.16 -3.32
C GLU A 101 6.85 6.27 -4.19
N GLU A 102 7.25 7.49 -4.56
CA GLU A 102 8.47 7.75 -5.34
C GLU A 102 9.72 7.14 -4.70
N LEU A 103 9.87 7.30 -3.38
CA LEU A 103 11.08 6.88 -2.67
C LEU A 103 11.19 5.37 -2.48
N ILE A 104 10.06 4.66 -2.42
CA ILE A 104 10.05 3.18 -2.32
C ILE A 104 9.91 2.50 -3.68
N SER A 105 9.72 3.27 -4.75
CA SER A 105 9.50 2.77 -6.09
C SER A 105 10.81 2.31 -6.72
N THR A 106 10.81 1.07 -7.19
CA THR A 106 11.85 0.52 -8.07
C THR A 106 11.15 -0.14 -9.26
N PRO A 107 11.84 -0.37 -10.38
CA PRO A 107 11.23 -1.08 -11.51
C PRO A 107 10.59 -2.42 -11.11
N SER A 108 11.23 -3.17 -10.21
CA SER A 108 10.71 -4.45 -9.69
C SER A 108 9.44 -4.25 -8.85
N VAL A 109 9.40 -3.22 -7.99
CA VAL A 109 8.23 -2.90 -7.16
C VAL A 109 7.06 -2.42 -8.03
N GLU A 110 7.32 -1.57 -9.03
CA GLU A 110 6.26 -1.10 -9.94
C GLU A 110 5.70 -2.22 -10.80
N LEU A 111 6.57 -3.12 -11.27
CA LEU A 111 6.13 -4.31 -11.99
C LEU A 111 5.27 -5.22 -11.10
N LEU A 112 5.66 -5.41 -9.84
CA LEU A 112 4.89 -6.18 -8.87
C LEU A 112 3.51 -5.56 -8.65
N LYS A 113 3.44 -4.24 -8.38
CA LYS A 113 2.16 -3.53 -8.23
C LYS A 113 1.29 -3.64 -9.48
N ALA A 114 1.87 -3.44 -10.67
CA ALA A 114 1.15 -3.48 -11.94
C ALA A 114 0.58 -4.88 -12.22
N GLY A 115 1.39 -5.92 -12.03
CA GLY A 115 0.95 -7.30 -12.23
C GLY A 115 -0.09 -7.74 -11.19
N THR A 116 0.04 -7.35 -9.91
CA THR A 116 -0.99 -7.61 -8.90
C THR A 116 -2.33 -6.95 -9.26
N ARG A 117 -2.31 -5.69 -9.74
CA ARG A 117 -3.53 -5.02 -10.23
C ARG A 117 -4.13 -5.73 -11.44
N ALA A 118 -3.30 -6.21 -12.36
CA ALA A 118 -3.78 -6.97 -13.52
C ALA A 118 -4.45 -8.29 -13.09
N SER A 119 -3.86 -9.01 -12.14
CA SER A 119 -4.46 -10.22 -11.56
C SER A 119 -5.80 -9.95 -10.88
N GLN A 120 -5.92 -8.85 -10.13
CA GLN A 120 -7.20 -8.45 -9.50
C GLN A 120 -8.30 -8.18 -10.53
N LYS A 121 -7.98 -7.55 -11.67
CA LYS A 121 -8.92 -7.37 -12.78
C LYS A 121 -9.33 -8.68 -13.43
N LEU A 122 -8.40 -9.64 -13.56
CA LEU A 122 -8.71 -10.97 -14.07
C LEU A 122 -9.62 -11.73 -13.11
N ILE A 123 -9.39 -11.64 -11.80
CA ILE A 123 -10.28 -12.23 -10.78
C ILE A 123 -11.70 -11.67 -10.94
N ALA A 124 -11.86 -10.34 -11.00
CA ALA A 124 -13.17 -9.71 -11.21
C ALA A 124 -13.85 -10.20 -12.50
N TYR A 125 -13.11 -10.29 -13.61
CA TYR A 125 -13.64 -10.87 -14.85
C TYR A 125 -14.14 -12.31 -14.65
N PHE A 126 -13.37 -13.18 -13.98
CA PHE A 126 -13.80 -14.56 -13.75
C PHE A 126 -15.00 -14.68 -12.80
N ASP A 127 -15.14 -13.76 -11.83
CA ASP A 127 -16.28 -13.70 -10.92
C ASP A 127 -17.56 -13.21 -11.61
N GLU A 128 -17.43 -12.37 -12.65
CA GLU A 128 -18.56 -11.76 -13.38
C GLU A 128 -19.04 -12.59 -14.59
N VAL A 129 -18.22 -13.49 -15.13
CA VAL A 129 -18.57 -14.28 -16.33
C VAL A 129 -19.74 -15.25 -16.05
N ASP A 130 -20.80 -15.12 -16.84
CA ASP A 130 -21.92 -16.08 -16.90
C ASP A 130 -21.93 -16.80 -18.26
N LEU A 131 -21.56 -18.08 -18.27
CA LEU A 131 -21.54 -18.91 -19.48
C LEU A 131 -22.93 -19.19 -20.08
N THR A 132 -24.01 -18.83 -19.38
CA THR A 132 -25.38 -18.96 -19.87
C THR A 132 -25.89 -17.71 -20.59
N GLU A 133 -25.13 -16.62 -20.54
CA GLU A 133 -25.52 -15.36 -21.17
C GLU A 133 -25.43 -15.46 -22.71
N LEU A 134 -26.49 -15.03 -23.38
CA LEU A 134 -26.64 -15.08 -24.83
C LEU A 134 -26.76 -13.66 -25.40
N ASP A 135 -26.17 -13.43 -26.57
CA ASP A 135 -26.36 -12.20 -27.34
C ASP A 135 -27.78 -12.12 -27.93
N ASP A 136 -28.12 -10.98 -28.55
CA ASP A 136 -29.42 -10.76 -29.21
C ASP A 136 -29.75 -11.79 -30.32
N LYS A 137 -28.77 -12.61 -30.72
CA LYS A 137 -28.90 -13.64 -31.74
C LYS A 137 -28.90 -15.06 -31.14
N GLY A 138 -28.98 -15.19 -29.82
CA GLY A 138 -29.02 -16.47 -29.11
C GLY A 138 -27.68 -17.20 -29.06
N ARG A 139 -26.55 -16.50 -29.28
CA ARG A 139 -25.19 -17.09 -29.22
C ARG A 139 -24.55 -16.79 -27.88
N PRO A 140 -23.79 -17.71 -27.27
CA PRO A 140 -23.07 -17.44 -26.03
C PRO A 140 -22.19 -16.19 -26.14
N ILE A 141 -22.34 -15.26 -25.19
CA ILE A 141 -21.48 -14.07 -25.09
C ILE A 141 -20.06 -14.49 -24.70
N TYR A 142 -19.94 -15.44 -23.78
CA TYR A 142 -18.66 -15.95 -23.30
C TYR A 142 -18.39 -17.37 -23.80
N SER A 143 -17.14 -17.62 -24.16
CA SER A 143 -16.65 -18.91 -24.66
C SER A 143 -16.02 -19.70 -23.51
N SER A 144 -16.55 -20.90 -23.25
CA SER A 144 -16.01 -21.81 -22.23
C SER A 144 -14.57 -22.21 -22.51
N ARG A 145 -14.19 -22.34 -23.79
CA ARG A 145 -12.81 -22.60 -24.22
C ARG A 145 -11.89 -21.45 -23.85
N ASP A 146 -12.30 -20.22 -24.12
CA ASP A 146 -11.48 -19.03 -23.82
C ASP A 146 -11.37 -18.83 -22.31
N LEU A 147 -12.43 -19.13 -21.56
CA LEU A 147 -12.41 -19.10 -20.11
C LEU A 147 -11.36 -20.06 -19.54
N VAL A 148 -11.35 -21.33 -19.98
CA VAL A 148 -10.36 -22.34 -19.53
C VAL A 148 -8.94 -21.93 -19.92
N MET A 149 -8.75 -21.41 -21.13
CA MET A 149 -7.44 -20.94 -21.60
C MET A 149 -6.93 -19.75 -20.77
N ASN A 150 -7.80 -18.78 -20.49
CA ASN A 150 -7.46 -17.61 -19.68
C ASN A 150 -7.15 -18.03 -18.23
N LEU A 151 -7.88 -18.99 -17.67
CA LEU A 151 -7.65 -19.49 -16.31
C LEU A 151 -6.28 -20.20 -16.20
N SER A 152 -5.90 -20.99 -17.20
CA SER A 152 -4.56 -21.60 -17.27
C SER A 152 -3.46 -20.54 -17.31
N ASN A 153 -3.66 -19.46 -18.08
CA ASN A 153 -2.71 -18.35 -18.14
C ASN A 153 -2.63 -17.56 -16.82
N LEU A 154 -3.75 -17.40 -16.10
CA LEU A 154 -3.76 -16.77 -14.78
C LEU A 154 -2.86 -17.50 -13.78
N GLY A 155 -2.85 -18.85 -13.78
CA GLY A 155 -1.94 -19.63 -12.94
C GLY A 155 -0.47 -19.28 -13.16
N LYS A 156 -0.06 -19.09 -14.43
CA LYS A 156 1.31 -18.65 -14.78
C LYS A 156 1.60 -17.23 -14.33
N VAL A 157 0.61 -16.33 -14.41
CA VAL A 157 0.74 -14.95 -13.92
C VAL A 157 0.97 -14.94 -12.41
N VAL A 158 0.20 -15.74 -11.65
CA VAL A 158 0.37 -15.86 -10.19
C VAL A 158 1.76 -16.40 -9.85
N GLU A 159 2.23 -17.45 -10.54
CA GLU A 159 3.58 -17.98 -10.33
C GLU A 159 4.68 -16.93 -10.61
N GLY A 160 4.53 -16.17 -11.71
CA GLY A 160 5.45 -15.09 -12.05
C GLY A 160 5.46 -13.97 -11.00
N LEU A 161 4.30 -13.61 -10.46
CA LEU A 161 4.18 -12.62 -9.39
C LEU A 161 4.83 -13.07 -8.09
N LEU A 162 4.67 -14.34 -7.69
CA LEU A 162 5.33 -14.90 -6.51
C LEU A 162 6.85 -14.83 -6.64
N LYS A 163 7.39 -15.21 -7.80
CA LYS A 163 8.84 -15.10 -8.07
C LYS A 163 9.32 -13.65 -8.04
N LEU A 164 8.54 -12.72 -8.60
CA LEU A 164 8.86 -11.31 -8.57
C LEU A 164 8.82 -10.75 -7.15
N GLN A 165 7.83 -11.14 -6.34
CA GLN A 165 7.75 -10.77 -4.93
C GLN A 165 8.98 -11.26 -4.16
N GLU A 166 9.36 -12.53 -4.32
CA GLU A 166 10.58 -13.06 -3.70
C GLU A 166 11.84 -12.28 -4.13
N GLN A 167 11.92 -11.85 -5.39
CA GLN A 167 13.03 -11.03 -5.87
C GLN A 167 13.04 -9.65 -5.21
N VAL A 168 11.89 -8.98 -5.13
CA VAL A 168 11.74 -7.69 -4.45
C VAL A 168 12.14 -7.82 -2.98
N GLU A 169 11.71 -8.88 -2.29
CA GLU A 169 12.09 -9.14 -0.89
C GLU A 169 13.60 -9.38 -0.72
N LYS A 170 14.24 -10.10 -1.66
CA LYS A 170 15.69 -10.30 -1.68
C LYS A 170 16.45 -9.00 -1.91
N ASP A 171 16.00 -8.15 -2.84
CA ASP A 171 16.59 -6.85 -3.12
C ASP A 171 16.53 -5.96 -1.86
N LEU A 172 15.40 -5.99 -1.15
CA LEU A 172 15.23 -5.26 0.10
C LEU A 172 16.15 -5.79 1.21
N THR A 173 16.13 -7.11 1.46
CA THR A 173 16.91 -7.76 2.55
C THR A 173 18.43 -7.72 2.32
N GLY A 174 18.89 -7.87 1.08
CA GLY A 174 20.29 -7.73 0.68
C GLY A 174 20.82 -6.31 0.96
N GLU A 175 20.00 -5.29 0.75
CA GLU A 175 20.32 -3.92 1.13
C GLU A 175 20.22 -3.66 2.65
N HIS A 176 19.29 -4.31 3.37
CA HIS A 176 19.12 -4.15 4.83
C HIS A 176 20.31 -4.64 5.65
N LYS A 177 21.02 -5.70 5.21
CA LYS A 177 22.22 -6.20 5.92
C LYS A 177 23.37 -5.19 5.99
N ASN A 178 23.39 -4.18 5.13
CA ASN A 178 24.45 -3.18 5.08
C ASN A 178 24.22 -1.97 6.01
N ARG A 179 23.10 -1.92 6.76
CA ARG A 179 22.73 -0.75 7.59
C ARG A 179 22.06 -1.19 8.90
N LYS A 180 22.86 -1.50 9.92
CA LYS A 180 22.37 -1.74 11.30
C LYS A 180 22.72 -0.54 12.20
N SER A 181 21.73 -0.08 12.99
CA SER A 181 21.69 1.02 13.99
C SER A 181 21.26 2.38 13.39
N ILE A 182 20.26 3.15 13.89
CA ILE A 182 19.72 3.39 15.26
C ILE A 182 18.17 3.51 15.21
N ILE A 183 17.46 3.07 16.26
CA ILE A 183 16.01 3.29 16.46
C ILE A 183 15.82 4.30 17.61
N THR A 184 15.15 5.42 17.33
CA THR A 184 14.26 6.10 18.30
C THR A 184 13.22 6.92 17.52
N ASN A 185 12.03 7.12 18.11
CA ASN A 185 10.85 7.76 17.52
C ASN A 185 10.17 8.68 18.58
N GLU A 186 8.98 9.22 18.28
CA GLU A 186 8.62 10.66 18.50
C GLU A 186 9.63 11.65 17.85
N PHE A 187 10.45 11.03 16.98
CA PHE A 187 11.16 11.45 15.77
C PHE A 187 12.50 12.14 15.94
N SER A 188 13.00 12.05 17.17
CA SER A 188 14.41 11.91 17.58
C SER A 188 15.31 13.14 17.55
N GLU A 189 14.70 14.32 17.74
CA GLU A 189 15.17 15.42 18.60
C GLU A 189 13.98 15.96 19.41
#